data_AF-A0A2W7R1T0-F1
#
_entry.id   AF-A0A2W7R1T0-F1
#
_cell.length_a   1.000
_cell.length_b   1.000
_cell.length_c   1.000
_cell.angle_alpha   90.00
_cell.angle_beta   90.00
_cell.angle_gamma   90.00
#
_symmetry.space_group_name_H-M   'P 1'
#
loop_
_entity.id
_entity.type
_entity.pdbx_description
1 polymer ?
#
loop_
_entity_poly.entity_id
_entity_poly.type
_entity_poly.pdbx_seq_one_letter_code
_entity_poly.pdbx_strand_id
1 'polypeptide(L)'
;MSNSFSLDPSYQIAKVFIRIGMFFSAAMVAVLIYIAYLASLGIFEDWEREIQSAFGEFQLDTTPFFWQLLMLSIAAIAFLVSFFVLGWLGKRIQTESKSQQLVG
;
A
#
# COMPACT_ATOMS: atom_id res chain seq x y z
N MET A 1 5.84 34.20 -23.54
CA MET A 1 5.86 32.95 -22.75
C MET A 1 5.24 33.25 -21.39
N SER A 2 3.91 33.12 -21.27
CA SER A 2 3.21 33.27 -20.00
C SER A 2 3.40 31.98 -19.20
N ASN A 3 4.26 32.03 -18.19
CA ASN A 3 4.29 31.01 -17.15
C ASN A 3 2.99 31.15 -16.35
N SER A 4 1.94 30.44 -16.78
CA SER A 4 0.70 30.28 -16.03
C SER A 4 0.96 29.38 -14.81
N PHE A 5 1.64 29.94 -13.82
CA PHE A 5 1.72 29.41 -12.47
C PHE A 5 0.27 29.35 -11.97
N SER A 6 -0.36 28.16 -12.01
CA SER A 6 -1.60 27.95 -11.26
C SER A 6 -1.24 28.02 -9.77
N LEU A 7 -1.33 29.23 -9.22
CA LEU A 7 -1.21 29.54 -7.80
C LEU A 7 -2.47 29.09 -7.07
N ASP A 8 -2.83 27.81 -7.21
CA ASP A 8 -3.83 27.20 -6.33
C ASP A 8 -3.06 26.38 -5.29
N PRO A 9 -2.85 26.91 -4.06
CA PRO A 9 -2.05 26.24 -3.03
C PRO A 9 -2.57 24.83 -2.75
N SER A 10 -3.89 24.66 -2.88
CA SER A 10 -4.59 23.38 -2.75
C SER A 10 -4.04 22.29 -3.67
N TYR A 11 -3.78 22.62 -4.93
CA TYR A 11 -3.26 21.70 -5.95
C TYR A 11 -1.82 21.26 -5.66
N GLN A 12 -0.97 22.21 -5.23
CA GLN A 12 0.42 21.89 -4.87
C GLN A 12 0.47 20.98 -3.64
N ILE A 13 -0.39 21.26 -2.64
CA ILE A 13 -0.50 20.43 -1.42
C ILE A 13 -0.99 19.02 -1.78
N ALA A 14 -2.04 18.90 -2.60
CA ALA A 14 -2.56 17.60 -3.04
C ALA A 14 -1.49 16.77 -3.78
N LYS A 15 -0.69 17.41 -4.64
CA LYS A 15 0.39 16.75 -5.37
C LYS A 15 1.48 16.23 -4.44
N VAL A 16 1.86 17.01 -3.42
CA VAL A 16 2.83 16.60 -2.40
C VAL A 16 2.28 15.45 -1.57
N PHE A 17 1.02 15.54 -1.13
CA PHE A 17 0.36 14.51 -0.33
C PHE A 17 0.29 13.16 -1.07
N ILE A 18 -0.11 13.17 -2.33
CA ILE A 18 -0.14 11.96 -3.18
C ILE A 18 1.26 11.36 -3.29
N ARG A 19 2.30 12.18 -3.45
CA ARG A 19 3.68 11.71 -3.60
C ARG A 19 4.23 11.09 -2.32
N ILE A 20 3.91 11.69 -1.17
CA ILE A 20 4.23 11.12 0.15
C ILE A 20 3.49 9.80 0.35
N GLY A 21 2.19 9.76 0.02
CA GLY A 21 1.39 8.54 0.10
C GLY A 21 1.95 7.39 -0.76
N MET A 22 2.38 7.69 -1.99
CA MET A 22 3.03 6.70 -2.85
C MET A 22 4.35 6.18 -2.27
N PHE A 23 5.17 7.07 -1.70
CA PHE A 23 6.42 6.66 -1.04
C PHE A 23 6.14 5.77 0.18
N PHE A 24 5.14 6.16 1.00
CA PHE A 24 4.71 5.37 2.15
C PHE A 24 4.18 3.99 1.75
N SER A 25 3.32 3.90 0.72
CA SER A 25 2.83 2.62 0.22
C SER A 25 3.97 1.73 -0.26
N ALA A 26 4.94 2.27 -1.01
CA ALA A 26 6.10 1.50 -1.47
C ALA A 26 6.96 1.01 -0.29
N ALA A 27 7.21 1.88 0.71
CA ALA A 27 7.94 1.51 1.91
C ALA A 27 7.23 0.41 2.71
N MET A 28 5.90 0.50 2.86
CA MET A 28 5.10 -0.52 3.56
C MET A 28 5.14 -1.87 2.84
N VAL A 29 5.11 -1.90 1.50
CA VAL A 29 5.29 -3.14 0.74
C VAL A 29 6.66 -3.76 1.02
N ALA A 30 7.73 -2.96 1.03
CA ALA A 30 9.07 -3.46 1.35
C ALA A 30 9.17 -4.01 2.79
N VAL A 31 8.56 -3.32 3.75
CA VAL A 31 8.47 -3.78 5.15
C VAL A 31 7.70 -5.10 5.25
N LEU A 32 6.56 -5.24 4.56
CA LEU A 32 5.77 -6.47 4.57
C LEU A 32 6.50 -7.65 3.94
N ILE A 33 7.25 -7.43 2.85
CA ILE A 33 8.11 -8.45 2.25
C ILE A 33 9.20 -8.87 3.24
N TYR A 34 9.81 -7.92 3.94
CA TYR A 34 10.81 -8.21 4.96
C TYR A 34 10.21 -9.00 6.14
N ILE A 35 9.01 -8.66 6.59
CA ILE A 35 8.30 -9.42 7.63
C ILE A 35 7.96 -10.83 7.15
N ALA A 36 7.54 -11.00 5.89
CA ALA A 36 7.30 -12.32 5.31
C ALA A 36 8.59 -13.17 5.24
N TYR A 37 9.73 -12.53 4.95
CA TYR A 37 11.04 -13.19 5.02
C TYR A 37 11.38 -13.61 6.45
N LEU A 38 11.20 -12.74 7.45
CA LEU A 38 11.41 -13.10 8.85
C LEU A 38 10.47 -14.22 9.31
N ALA A 39 9.22 -14.24 8.82
CA ALA A 39 8.29 -15.32 9.08
C ALA A 39 8.78 -16.66 8.49
N SER A 40 9.41 -16.64 7.31
CA SER A 40 10.02 -17.84 6.73
C SER A 40 11.21 -18.39 7.53
N LEU A 41 11.81 -17.57 8.40
CA LEU A 41 12.90 -17.97 9.30
C LEU A 41 12.40 -18.51 10.65
N GLY A 42 11.09 -18.61 10.87
CA GLY A 42 10.52 -19.18 12.10
C GLY A 42 10.46 -18.19 13.29
N ILE A 43 10.66 -16.88 13.08
CA ILE A 43 10.55 -15.89 14.17
C ILE A 43 9.15 -15.84 14.81
N PHE A 44 8.12 -16.31 14.10
CA PHE A 44 6.74 -16.34 14.58
C PHE A 44 6.27 -17.73 15.04
N GLU A 45 7.18 -18.63 15.42
CA GLU A 45 6.85 -19.97 15.98
C GLU A 45 5.89 -19.89 17.18
N ASP A 46 6.02 -18.86 18.02
CA ASP A 46 5.10 -18.66 19.15
C ASP A 46 3.66 -18.32 18.71
N TRP A 47 3.52 -17.52 17.65
CA TRP A 47 2.21 -17.19 17.06
C TRP A 47 1.56 -18.41 16.40
N GLU A 48 2.39 -19.26 15.79
CA GLU A 48 2.00 -20.55 15.23
C GLU A 48 1.43 -21.49 16.31
N ARG A 49 2.03 -21.49 17.50
CA ARG A 49 1.54 -22.25 18.66
C ARG A 49 0.22 -21.73 19.21
N GLU A 50 0.04 -20.40 19.25
CA GLU A 50 -1.22 -19.78 19.68
C GLU A 50 -2.36 -20.06 18.69
N ILE A 51 -2.11 -19.98 17.39
CA ILE A 51 -3.13 -20.30 16.37
C ILE A 51 -3.54 -21.77 16.42
N GLN A 52 -2.58 -22.68 16.57
CA GLN A 52 -2.90 -24.10 16.77
C GLN A 52 -3.80 -24.32 17.99
N SER A 53 -3.53 -23.61 19.09
CA SER A 53 -4.35 -23.70 20.29
C SER A 53 -5.76 -23.11 20.11
N ALA A 54 -5.91 -22.08 19.27
CA ALA A 54 -7.16 -21.37 19.07
C ALA A 54 -8.11 -22.06 18.08
N PHE A 55 -7.58 -22.79 17.08
CA PHE A 55 -8.38 -23.40 16.02
C PHE A 55 -8.72 -24.89 16.22
N GLY A 56 -8.12 -25.57 17.20
CA GLY A 56 -8.47 -26.96 17.58
C GLY A 56 -8.43 -27.96 16.41
N GLU A 57 -9.03 -29.14 16.57
CA GLU A 57 -9.05 -30.27 15.61
C GLU A 57 -9.59 -29.95 14.18
N PHE A 58 -9.96 -28.69 13.88
CA PHE A 58 -10.36 -28.22 12.56
C PHE A 58 -9.17 -27.88 11.63
N GLN A 59 -7.93 -28.18 12.02
CA GLN A 59 -6.78 -28.05 11.12
C GLN A 59 -6.88 -29.05 9.96
N LEU A 60 -7.36 -28.58 8.82
CA LEU A 60 -6.82 -29.00 7.52
C LEU A 60 -5.28 -28.92 7.63
N ASP A 61 -4.55 -29.91 7.10
CA ASP A 61 -3.08 -30.05 7.05
C ASP A 61 -2.34 -28.87 6.37
N THR A 62 -2.72 -27.64 6.70
CA THR A 62 -2.20 -26.39 6.20
C THR A 62 -1.24 -25.85 7.24
N THR A 63 0.02 -25.73 6.83
CA THR A 63 1.08 -25.22 7.69
C THR A 63 0.72 -23.81 8.19
N PRO A 64 0.93 -23.48 9.47
CA PRO A 64 0.64 -22.16 10.03
C PRO A 64 1.33 -21.00 9.29
N PHE A 65 2.48 -21.29 8.70
CA PHE A 65 3.17 -20.42 7.73
C PHE A 65 2.29 -19.99 6.55
N PHE A 66 1.42 -20.87 6.03
CA PHE A 66 0.48 -20.54 4.96
C PHE A 66 -0.46 -19.40 5.35
N TRP A 67 -1.00 -19.42 6.57
CA TRP A 67 -1.91 -18.38 7.06
C TRP A 67 -1.20 -17.04 7.29
N GLN A 68 0.04 -17.07 7.80
CA GLN A 68 0.88 -15.87 7.92
C GLN A 68 1.13 -15.24 6.55
N LEU A 69 1.56 -16.06 5.59
CA LEU A 69 1.84 -15.62 4.24
C LEU A 69 0.58 -15.08 3.55
N LEU A 70 -0.57 -15.74 3.74
CA LEU A 70 -1.86 -15.31 3.22
C LEU A 70 -2.20 -13.90 3.75
N MET A 71 -2.19 -13.70 5.07
CA MET A 71 -2.53 -12.41 5.68
C MET A 71 -1.56 -11.29 5.26
N LEU A 72 -0.25 -11.58 5.23
CA LEU A 72 0.77 -10.63 4.78
C LEU A 72 0.62 -10.30 3.29
N SER A 73 0.26 -11.29 2.45
CA SER A 73 0.06 -11.09 1.02
C SER A 73 -1.16 -10.19 0.74
N ILE A 74 -2.26 -10.37 1.48
CA ILE A 74 -3.45 -9.52 1.36
C ILE A 74 -3.09 -8.08 1.70
N ALA A 75 -2.36 -7.86 2.79
CA ALA A 75 -1.88 -6.53 3.18
C ALA A 75 -0.97 -5.91 2.12
N ALA A 76 -0.01 -6.68 1.58
CA ALA A 76 0.90 -6.20 0.54
C ALA A 76 0.16 -5.82 -0.74
N ILE A 77 -0.81 -6.63 -1.17
CA ILE A 77 -1.68 -6.33 -2.32
C ILE A 77 -2.46 -5.04 -2.08
N ALA A 78 -3.03 -4.83 -0.88
CA ALA A 78 -3.77 -3.61 -0.55
C ALA A 78 -2.91 -2.35 -0.67
N PHE A 79 -1.64 -2.40 -0.24
CA PHE A 79 -0.70 -1.28 -0.40
C PHE A 79 -0.29 -1.07 -1.85
N LEU A 80 -0.10 -2.14 -2.63
CA LEU A 80 0.15 -2.02 -4.07
C LEU A 80 -1.04 -1.36 -4.79
N VAL A 81 -2.26 -1.80 -4.51
CA VAL A 81 -3.47 -1.20 -5.08
C VAL A 81 -3.54 0.28 -4.70
N SER A 82 -3.30 0.62 -3.43
CA SER A 82 -3.28 2.00 -2.96
C SER A 82 -2.22 2.85 -3.69
N PHE A 83 -1.04 2.29 -3.96
CA PHE A 83 0.00 2.96 -4.76
C PHE A 83 -0.48 3.30 -6.18
N PHE A 84 -1.14 2.35 -6.85
CA PHE A 84 -1.68 2.57 -8.19
C PHE A 84 -2.84 3.57 -8.20
N VAL A 85 -3.74 3.49 -7.21
CA VAL A 85 -4.87 4.44 -7.07
C VAL A 85 -4.34 5.87 -6.84
N LEU A 86 -3.35 6.05 -5.96
CA LEU A 86 -2.72 7.35 -5.72
C LEU A 86 -2.04 7.89 -6.98
N GLY A 87 -1.32 7.03 -7.72
CA GLY A 87 -0.71 7.40 -9.00
C GLY A 87 -1.75 7.80 -10.06
N TRP A 88 -2.88 7.10 -10.10
CA TRP A 88 -4.01 7.44 -10.99
C TRP A 88 -4.67 8.77 -10.58
N LEU A 89 -4.91 8.99 -9.28
CA LEU A 89 -5.46 10.23 -8.75
C LEU A 89 -4.57 11.43 -9.11
N GLY A 90 -3.24 11.26 -8.99
CA GLY A 90 -2.27 12.30 -9.37
C GLY A 90 -2.34 12.66 -10.86
N LYS A 91 -2.60 11.69 -11.74
CA LYS A 91 -2.80 11.94 -13.19
C LYS A 91 -4.14 12.63 -13.48
N ARG A 92 -5.21 12.23 -12.79
CA ARG A 92 -6.53 12.86 -12.91
C ARG A 92 -6.49 14.34 -12.53
N ILE A 93 -5.92 14.64 -11.36
CA ILE A 93 -5.79 16.02 -10.85
C ILE A 93 -4.99 16.91 -11.82
N GLN A 94 -3.91 16.38 -12.42
CA GLN A 94 -3.16 17.11 -13.46
C GLN A 94 -4.00 17.41 -14.70
N THR A 95 -4.83 16.46 -15.14
CA THR A 95 -5.65 16.60 -16.35
C THR A 95 -6.75 17.65 -16.16
N GLU A 96 -7.42 17.65 -15.00
CA GLU A 96 -8.48 18.61 -14.67
C GLU A 96 -7.93 20.04 -14.53
N SER A 97 -6.78 20.21 -13.88
CA SER A 97 -6.12 21.52 -13.78
C SER A 97 -5.77 22.10 -15.15
N LYS A 98 -5.34 21.26 -16.09
CA LYS A 98 -4.97 21.67 -17.45
C LYS A 98 -6.19 22.06 -18.29
N SER A 99 -7.33 21.38 -18.09
CA SER A 99 -8.59 21.75 -18.76
C SER A 99 -9.16 23.07 -18.27
N GLN A 100 -9.06 23.39 -16.97
CA GLN A 100 -9.53 24.67 -16.44
C GLN A 100 -8.70 25.86 -16.96
N GLN A 101 -7.40 25.68 -17.20
CA GLN A 101 -6.53 26.72 -17.78
C GLN A 101 -6.76 26.98 -19.28
N LEU A 102 -7.46 26.10 -20.00
CA LEU A 102 -7.72 26.25 -21.45
C LEU A 102 -9.08 26.89 -21.74
N VAL A 103 -9.95 27.01 -20.74
CA VAL A 103 -11.32 27.54 -20.88
C VAL A 103 -11.46 28.95 -20.28
N GLY A 104 -10.50 29.40 -19.46
CA GLY A 104 -10.42 30.77 -18.93
C GLY A 104 -9.37 31.60 -19.66
#